data_AF-A0A0Q7I4S6-F1
#
_entry.id   AF-A0A0Q7I4S6-F1
#
_cell.length_a   1.000
_cell.length_b   1.000
_cell.length_c   1.000
_cell.angle_alpha   90.00
_cell.angle_beta   90.00
_cell.angle_gamma   90.00
#
_symmetry.space_group_name_H-M   'P 1'
#
loop_
_entity.id
_entity.type
_entity.pdbx_description
1 polymer ?
#
loop_
_entity_poly.entity_id
_entity_poly.type
_entity_poly.pdbx_seq_one_letter_code
_entity_poly.pdbx_strand_id
1 'polypeptide(L)'
;MWALAAAILAGVGWFLFRRWRRNLPVDPRLTAAYWQKSGIVLGAYLLSILAGAGVTRIMVGFNRSGWADLLMVAFFAVWVLYGALWLLRFLPTSKPRSAWLTRSRGWADALALLLLAGLAAGARML
;
A
#
# COMPACT_ATOMS: atom_id res chain seq x y z
N MET A 1 27.14 -40.10 38.74
CA MET A 1 27.68 -39.96 37.35
C MET A 1 26.57 -39.72 36.33
N TRP A 2 25.57 -40.61 36.21
CA TRP A 2 24.47 -40.46 35.25
C TRP A 2 23.62 -39.19 35.40
N ALA A 3 23.33 -38.77 36.64
CA ALA A 3 22.59 -37.52 36.89
C ALA A 3 23.33 -36.26 36.40
N LEU A 4 24.68 -36.26 36.49
CA LEU A 4 25.52 -35.16 36.02
C LEU A 4 25.51 -35.10 34.48
N ALA A 5 25.62 -36.25 33.83
CA ALA A 5 25.53 -36.36 32.37
C ALA A 5 24.16 -35.91 31.84
N ALA A 6 23.07 -36.29 32.51
CA ALA A 6 21.73 -35.85 32.16
C ALA A 6 21.55 -34.33 32.34
N ALA A 7 22.09 -33.74 33.40
CA ALA A 7 22.04 -32.30 33.63
C ALA A 7 22.80 -31.51 32.55
N ILE A 8 23.98 -32.01 32.14
CA ILE A 8 24.77 -31.40 31.06
C ILE A 8 24.02 -31.49 29.72
N LEU A 9 23.48 -32.65 29.37
CA LEU A 9 22.72 -32.84 28.13
C LEU A 9 21.44 -31.99 28.10
N ALA A 10 20.72 -31.89 29.22
CA ALA A 10 19.54 -31.03 29.33
C ALA A 10 19.90 -29.55 29.22
N GLY A 11 21.00 -29.11 29.84
CA GLY A 11 21.48 -27.73 29.75
C GLY A 11 21.91 -27.33 28.33
N VAL A 12 22.68 -28.19 27.67
CA VAL A 12 23.11 -27.99 26.27
C VAL A 12 21.92 -28.03 25.32
N GLY A 13 21.01 -29.01 25.49
CA GLY A 13 19.78 -29.11 24.71
C GLY A 13 18.89 -27.88 24.85
N TRP A 14 18.71 -27.38 26.08
CA TRP A 14 17.95 -26.16 26.35
C TRP A 14 18.60 -24.92 25.74
N PHE A 15 19.93 -24.80 25.82
CA PHE A 15 20.67 -23.70 25.23
C PHE A 15 20.56 -23.69 23.69
N LEU A 16 20.74 -24.86 23.05
CA LEU A 16 20.56 -25.02 21.61
C LEU A 16 19.12 -24.75 21.18
N PHE A 17 18.14 -25.22 21.94
CA PHE A 17 16.72 -24.97 21.69
C PHE A 17 16.39 -23.48 21.77
N ARG A 18 16.86 -22.76 22.81
CA ARG A 18 16.70 -21.30 22.91
C ARG A 18 17.33 -20.57 21.74
N ARG A 19 18.55 -20.96 21.35
CA ARG A 19 19.28 -20.35 20.24
C ARG A 19 18.55 -20.58 18.92
N TRP A 20 18.06 -21.79 18.69
CA TRP A 20 17.26 -22.13 17.53
C TRP A 20 15.95 -21.33 17.49
N ARG A 21 15.22 -21.26 18.61
CA ARG A 21 13.95 -20.51 18.70
C ARG A 21 14.13 -19.00 18.48
N ARG A 22 15.25 -18.42 18.94
CA ARG A 22 15.57 -17.00 18.71
C ARG A 22 15.92 -16.69 17.25
N ASN A 23 16.43 -17.67 16.51
CA ASN A 23 16.81 -17.52 15.12
C ASN A 23 15.67 -17.86 14.14
N LEU A 24 14.49 -18.23 14.64
CA LEU A 24 13.33 -18.43 13.77
C LEU A 24 12.90 -17.05 13.21
N PRO A 25 12.90 -16.88 11.88
CA PRO A 25 12.34 -15.68 11.28
C PRO A 25 10.84 -15.65 11.58
N VAL A 26 10.44 -14.81 12.53
CA VAL A 26 9.03 -14.58 12.82
C VAL A 26 8.45 -13.83 11.62
N ASP A 27 7.49 -14.46 10.93
CA ASP A 27 6.82 -13.82 9.80
C ASP A 27 6.18 -12.50 10.29
N PRO A 28 6.56 -11.34 9.73
CA PRO A 28 6.02 -10.05 10.14
C PRO A 28 4.49 -9.98 10.02
N ARG A 29 3.86 -10.81 9.17
CA ARG A 29 2.40 -10.92 9.05
C ARG A 29 1.72 -11.42 10.33
N LEU A 30 2.44 -12.10 11.20
CA LEU A 30 1.92 -12.59 12.48
C LEU A 30 1.99 -11.53 13.59
N THR A 31 2.50 -10.33 13.29
CA THR A 31 2.59 -9.23 14.26
C THR A 31 1.35 -8.34 14.21
N ALA A 32 0.84 -7.93 15.38
CA ALA A 32 -0.27 -6.98 15.47
C ALA A 32 0.04 -5.65 14.77
N ALA A 33 1.30 -5.21 14.84
CA ALA A 33 1.78 -3.99 14.17
C ALA A 33 1.63 -4.05 12.64
N TYR A 34 1.82 -5.22 12.01
CA TYR A 34 1.62 -5.40 10.57
C TYR A 34 0.15 -5.18 10.18
N TRP A 35 -0.78 -5.78 10.92
CA TRP A 35 -2.22 -5.64 10.66
C TRP A 35 -2.71 -4.22 10.92
N GLN A 36 -2.27 -3.58 12.00
CA GLN A 36 -2.62 -2.20 12.31
C GLN A 36 -2.16 -1.25 11.19
N LYS A 37 -0.89 -1.35 10.76
CA LYS A 37 -0.36 -0.53 9.67
C LYS A 37 -1.07 -0.81 8.35
N SER A 38 -1.35 -2.08 8.04
CA SER A 38 -2.07 -2.46 6.82
C SER A 38 -3.48 -1.89 6.80
N GLY A 39 -4.20 -1.97 7.94
CA GLY A 39 -5.53 -1.39 8.11
C GLY A 39 -5.54 0.13 7.93
N ILE A 40 -4.56 0.85 8.50
CA ILE A 40 -4.44 2.31 8.33
C ILE A 40 -4.20 2.67 6.85
N VAL A 41 -3.26 1.99 6.18
CA VAL A 41 -2.92 2.27 4.79
C VAL A 41 -4.11 1.95 3.86
N LEU A 42 -4.77 0.81 4.07
CA LEU A 42 -5.96 0.43 3.32
C LEU A 42 -7.13 1.39 3.58
N GLY A 43 -7.36 1.76 4.83
CA GLY A 43 -8.39 2.72 5.22
C GLY A 43 -8.16 4.09 4.56
N ALA A 44 -6.91 4.58 4.56
CA ALA A 44 -6.55 5.81 3.86
C ALA A 44 -6.81 5.72 2.35
N TYR A 45 -6.53 4.57 1.74
CA TYR A 45 -6.81 4.34 0.32
C TYR A 45 -8.32 4.33 0.02
N LEU A 46 -9.13 3.67 0.87
CA LEU A 46 -10.59 3.69 0.73
C LEU A 46 -11.16 5.10 0.85
N LEU A 47 -10.67 5.89 1.83
CA LEU A 47 -11.02 7.31 1.95
C LEU A 47 -10.61 8.12 0.72
N SER A 48 -9.45 7.81 0.12
CA SER A 48 -9.00 8.44 -1.12
C SER A 48 -9.90 8.12 -2.32
N ILE A 49 -10.37 6.88 -2.46
CA ILE A 49 -11.36 6.51 -3.49
C ILE A 49 -12.67 7.29 -3.25
N LEU A 50 -13.13 7.34 -2.00
CA LEU A 50 -14.36 8.05 -1.64
C LEU A 50 -14.25 9.55 -1.96
N ALA A 51 -13.09 10.15 -1.68
CA ALA A 51 -12.79 11.53 -2.03
C ALA A 51 -12.81 11.73 -3.56
N GLY A 52 -12.20 10.82 -4.32
CA GLY A 52 -12.25 10.82 -5.79
C GLY A 52 -13.69 10.76 -6.31
N ALA A 53 -14.54 9.92 -5.72
CA ALA A 53 -15.96 9.81 -6.06
C ALA A 53 -16.76 11.07 -5.69
N GLY A 54 -16.40 11.74 -4.59
CA GLY A 54 -16.98 13.02 -4.20
C GLY A 54 -16.59 14.14 -5.16
N VAL A 55 -15.30 14.24 -5.50
CA VAL A 55 -14.77 15.22 -6.46
C VAL A 55 -15.43 15.03 -7.82
N THR A 56 -15.54 13.78 -8.29
CA THR A 56 -16.22 13.52 -9.56
C THR A 56 -17.68 13.95 -9.51
N ARG A 57 -18.43 13.60 -8.46
CA ARG A 57 -19.83 14.04 -8.33
C ARG A 57 -19.99 15.56 -8.36
N ILE A 58 -19.05 16.32 -7.79
CA ILE A 58 -19.02 17.78 -7.87
C ILE A 58 -18.81 18.23 -9.32
N MET A 59 -17.93 17.58 -10.07
CA MET A 59 -17.67 17.90 -11.49
C MET A 59 -18.86 17.56 -12.42
N VAL A 60 -19.59 16.45 -12.21
CA VAL A 60 -20.82 16.12 -12.98
C VAL A 60 -21.87 17.24 -12.85
N GLY A 61 -21.89 17.93 -11.70
CA GLY A 61 -22.81 19.04 -11.46
C GLY A 61 -22.66 20.22 -12.43
N PHE A 62 -21.53 20.32 -13.14
CA PHE A 62 -21.21 21.47 -14.00
C PHE A 62 -21.51 21.25 -15.50
N ASN A 63 -21.62 20.02 -16.01
CA ASN A 63 -21.93 19.76 -17.43
C ASN A 63 -22.49 18.34 -17.66
N ARG A 64 -23.53 18.19 -18.51
CA ARG A 64 -24.14 16.90 -18.90
C ARG A 64 -23.76 16.42 -20.31
N SER A 65 -22.71 17.00 -20.90
CA SER A 65 -22.24 16.56 -22.21
C SER A 65 -21.56 15.18 -22.12
N GLY A 66 -21.77 14.30 -23.11
CA GLY A 66 -21.17 12.97 -23.12
C GLY A 66 -19.63 12.98 -23.14
N TRP A 67 -19.02 14.08 -23.61
CA TRP A 67 -17.57 14.30 -23.56
C TRP A 67 -17.07 14.62 -22.15
N ALA A 68 -17.82 15.40 -21.36
CA ALA A 68 -17.50 15.65 -19.97
C ALA A 68 -17.56 14.36 -19.14
N ASP A 69 -18.56 13.49 -19.38
CA ASP A 69 -18.67 12.18 -18.74
C ASP A 69 -17.46 11.27 -19.05
N LEU A 70 -17.00 11.24 -20.30
CA LEU A 70 -15.80 10.48 -20.69
C LEU A 70 -14.53 10.97 -19.98
N LEU A 71 -14.33 12.29 -19.92
CA LEU A 71 -13.19 12.89 -19.20
C LEU A 71 -13.25 12.60 -17.70
N MET A 72 -14.44 12.55 -17.15
CA MET A 72 -14.69 12.21 -15.76
C MET A 72 -14.36 10.76 -15.43
N VAL A 73 -14.75 9.81 -16.31
CA VAL A 73 -14.35 8.41 -16.19
C VAL A 73 -12.83 8.28 -16.29
N ALA A 74 -12.20 8.98 -17.23
CA ALA A 74 -10.75 9.01 -17.36
C ALA A 74 -10.06 9.57 -16.12
N PHE A 75 -10.58 10.67 -15.56
CA PHE A 75 -10.08 11.27 -14.32
C PHE A 75 -10.15 10.29 -13.16
N PHE A 76 -11.32 9.65 -12.97
CA PHE A 76 -11.50 8.68 -11.91
C PHE A 76 -10.60 7.45 -12.08
N ALA A 77 -10.42 6.97 -13.31
CA ALA A 77 -9.50 5.87 -13.60
C ALA A 77 -8.04 6.23 -13.22
N VAL A 78 -7.57 7.42 -13.62
CA VAL A 78 -6.23 7.89 -13.24
C VAL A 78 -6.11 8.05 -11.73
N TRP A 79 -7.13 8.57 -11.06
CA TRP A 79 -7.17 8.74 -9.61
C TRP A 79 -7.03 7.39 -8.87
N VAL A 80 -7.84 6.40 -9.26
CA VAL A 80 -7.82 5.06 -8.68
C VAL A 80 -6.50 4.35 -8.95
N LEU A 81 -5.98 4.42 -10.18
CA LEU A 81 -4.69 3.82 -10.55
C LEU A 81 -3.53 4.43 -9.77
N TYR A 82 -3.51 5.75 -9.64
CA TYR A 82 -2.51 6.45 -8.85
C TYR A 82 -2.60 6.08 -7.37
N GLY A 83 -3.81 6.01 -6.81
CA GLY A 83 -4.04 5.53 -5.46
C GLY A 83 -3.59 4.08 -5.25
N ALA A 84 -3.80 3.20 -6.23
CA ALA A 84 -3.33 1.81 -6.18
C ALA A 84 -1.80 1.72 -6.22
N LEU A 85 -1.13 2.55 -7.02
CA LEU A 85 0.32 2.71 -7.01
C LEU A 85 0.83 3.16 -5.65
N TRP A 86 0.16 4.13 -5.03
CA TRP A 86 0.44 4.55 -3.66
C TRP A 86 0.26 3.40 -2.66
N LEU A 87 -0.85 2.65 -2.75
CA LEU A 87 -1.09 1.47 -1.92
C LEU A 87 0.07 0.48 -2.03
N LEU A 88 0.51 0.13 -3.23
CA LEU A 88 1.66 -0.77 -3.44
C LEU A 88 2.97 -0.25 -2.83
N ARG A 89 3.14 1.07 -2.75
CA ARG A 89 4.31 1.72 -2.14
C ARG A 89 4.26 1.77 -0.61
N PHE A 90 3.08 1.75 0.00
CA PHE A 90 2.95 1.93 1.45
C PHE A 90 2.46 0.68 2.20
N LEU A 91 1.81 -0.26 1.50
CA LEU A 91 1.36 -1.51 2.10
C LEU A 91 2.55 -2.28 2.67
N PRO A 92 2.52 -2.67 3.96
CA PRO A 92 3.53 -3.54 4.53
C PRO A 92 3.65 -4.83 3.70
N THR A 93 4.88 -5.22 3.36
CA THR A 93 5.13 -6.43 2.57
C THR A 93 6.34 -7.18 3.14
N SER A 94 6.28 -8.51 3.09
CA SER A 94 7.38 -9.41 3.43
C SER A 94 8.36 -9.65 2.28
N LYS A 95 8.03 -9.17 1.07
CA LYS A 95 8.87 -9.31 -0.12
C LYS A 95 9.67 -8.04 -0.39
N PRO A 96 10.90 -8.15 -0.94
CA PRO A 96 11.62 -6.98 -1.42
C PRO A 96 10.77 -6.24 -2.46
N ARG A 97 10.58 -4.93 -2.26
CA ARG A 97 9.82 -4.09 -3.20
C ARG A 97 10.64 -3.91 -4.47
N SER A 98 9.96 -3.97 -5.62
CA SER A 98 10.61 -3.72 -6.90
C SER A 98 11.24 -2.33 -6.92
N ALA A 99 12.48 -2.24 -7.41
CA ALA A 99 13.21 -0.99 -7.51
C ALA A 99 12.51 0.06 -8.39
N TRP A 100 11.70 -0.39 -9.36
CA TRP A 100 10.94 0.54 -10.20
C TRP A 100 9.95 1.36 -9.35
N LEU A 101 9.26 0.73 -8.39
CA LEU A 101 8.20 1.35 -7.57
C LEU A 101 8.73 2.50 -6.69
N THR A 102 9.99 2.40 -6.26
CA THR A 102 10.67 3.41 -5.43
C THR A 102 11.44 4.43 -6.27
N ARG A 103 12.14 3.99 -7.32
CA ARG A 103 12.92 4.87 -8.20
C ARG A 103 12.04 5.73 -9.11
N SER A 104 10.82 5.27 -9.40
CA SER A 104 9.87 5.99 -10.26
C SER A 104 9.08 7.10 -9.59
N ARG A 105 9.24 7.27 -8.28
CA ARG A 105 8.34 8.07 -7.45
C ARG A 105 8.13 9.48 -7.99
N GLY A 106 9.22 10.22 -8.25
CA GLY A 106 9.12 11.60 -8.71
C GLY A 106 8.39 11.77 -10.05
N TRP A 107 8.72 10.95 -11.06
CA TRP A 107 8.13 11.12 -12.39
C TRP A 107 6.72 10.53 -12.49
N ALA A 108 6.44 9.41 -11.81
CA ALA A 108 5.09 8.84 -11.79
C ALA A 108 4.10 9.76 -11.07
N ASP A 109 4.54 10.41 -9.97
CA ASP A 109 3.71 11.37 -9.24
C ASP A 109 3.47 12.63 -10.09
N ALA A 110 4.51 13.15 -10.76
CA ALA A 110 4.37 14.28 -11.67
C ALA A 110 3.43 13.99 -12.85
N LEU A 111 3.58 12.84 -13.51
CA LEU A 111 2.71 12.43 -14.62
C LEU A 111 1.25 12.27 -14.18
N ALA A 112 1.02 11.62 -13.04
CA ALA A 112 -0.33 11.44 -12.51
C ALA A 112 -0.99 12.80 -12.19
N LEU A 113 -0.26 13.71 -11.53
CA LEU A 113 -0.77 15.04 -11.21
C LEU A 113 -1.03 15.88 -12.46
N LEU A 114 -0.13 15.84 -13.46
CA LEU A 114 -0.31 16.53 -14.73
C LEU A 114 -1.52 16.00 -15.50
N LEU A 115 -1.71 14.68 -15.55
CA LEU A 115 -2.88 14.06 -16.17
C LEU A 115 -4.18 14.45 -15.47
N LEU A 116 -4.22 14.38 -14.13
CA LEU A 116 -5.39 14.78 -13.36
C LEU A 116 -5.72 16.27 -13.57
N ALA A 117 -4.70 17.14 -13.57
CA ALA A 117 -4.87 18.56 -13.82
C ALA A 117 -5.37 18.83 -15.26
N GLY A 118 -4.78 18.17 -16.26
CA GLY A 118 -5.19 18.30 -17.66
C GLY A 118 -6.63 17.81 -17.90
N LEU A 119 -7.01 16.68 -17.32
CA LEU A 119 -8.38 16.16 -17.39
C LEU A 119 -9.38 17.08 -16.70
N ALA A 120 -9.02 17.62 -15.52
CA ALA A 120 -9.87 18.57 -14.81
C ALA A 120 -10.04 19.91 -15.57
N ALA A 121 -8.96 20.42 -16.17
CA ALA A 121 -9.00 21.62 -16.99
C ALA A 121 -9.82 21.41 -18.27
N GLY A 122 -9.59 20.28 -18.97
CA GLY A 122 -10.34 19.91 -20.18
C GLY A 122 -11.83 19.75 -19.91
N ALA A 123 -12.20 19.11 -18.79
CA ALA A 123 -13.60 18.96 -18.39
C ALA A 123 -14.28 20.30 -18.05
N ARG A 124 -13.51 21.34 -17.70
CA ARG A 124 -14.04 22.69 -17.43
C ARG A 124 -14.19 23.55 -18.68
N MET A 125 -13.47 23.24 -19.76
CA MET A 125 -13.53 23.97 -21.03
C MET A 125 -14.61 23.44 -21.98
N LEU A 126 -15.16 22.25 -21.72
CA LEU A 126 -16.29 21.65 -22.42
C LEU A 126 -17.60 21.96 -21.71
#